data_AF-A0A2S9G0R9-F1
#
_entry.id   AF-A0A2S9G0R9-F1
#
_cell.length_a   1.000
_cell.length_b   1.000
_cell.length_c   1.000
_cell.angle_alpha   90.00
_cell.angle_beta   90.00
_cell.angle_gamma   90.00
#
_symmetry.space_group_name_H-M   'P 1'
#
loop_
_entity.id
_entity.type
_entity.pdbx_description
1 polymer ?
#
loop_
_entity_poly.entity_id
_entity_poly.type
_entity_poly.pdbx_seq_one_letter_code
_entity_poly.pdbx_strand_id
1 'polypeptide(L)'
;DGALVGYNERGGKLHEMKPREVAKQRRDVGMVFQHFNLFPHRTALGNVIEAPIQVKGVKKNEALQRGKEMLETVGLADKAEAYP
;
A
#
# COMPACT_ATOMS: atom_id res chain seq x y z
N ASP A 1 8.58 -14.07 11.50
CA ASP A 1 9.75 -13.36 12.05
C ASP A 1 9.30 -12.21 12.93
N GLY A 2 9.35 -12.39 14.26
CA GLY A 2 8.78 -11.49 15.27
C GLY A 2 9.49 -10.13 15.42
N ALA A 3 9.75 -9.42 14.32
CA ALA A 3 10.25 -8.06 14.35
C ALA A 3 9.15 -7.09 14.80
N LEU A 4 9.45 -6.25 15.79
CA LEU A 4 8.54 -5.20 16.23
C LEU A 4 8.44 -4.12 15.14
N VAL A 5 7.23 -3.79 14.73
CA VAL A 5 7.00 -2.70 13.76
C VAL A 5 7.29 -1.38 14.45
N GLY A 6 8.27 -0.62 13.92
CA GLY A 6 8.63 0.69 14.45
C GLY A 6 9.69 0.71 15.56
N TYR A 7 10.13 -0.45 16.05
CA TYR A 7 11.14 -0.56 17.11
C TYR A 7 12.23 -1.57 16.75
N ASN A 8 13.47 -1.23 17.07
CA ASN A 8 14.61 -2.15 17.02
C ASN A 8 15.05 -2.48 18.45
N GLU A 9 15.20 -3.76 18.77
CA GLU A 9 15.80 -4.18 20.03
C GLU A 9 17.32 -4.27 19.89
N ARG A 10 18.05 -3.55 20.74
CA ARG A 10 19.52 -3.64 20.81
C ARG A 10 19.95 -3.81 22.25
N GLY A 11 20.42 -5.01 22.60
CA GLY A 11 20.89 -5.32 23.96
C GLY A 11 19.79 -5.26 25.02
N GLY A 12 18.57 -5.73 24.71
CA GLY A 12 17.44 -5.77 25.65
C GLY A 12 16.73 -4.43 25.87
N LYS A 13 17.07 -3.38 25.10
CA LYS A 13 16.37 -2.09 25.11
C LYS A 13 15.71 -1.82 23.76
N LEU A 14 14.48 -1.32 23.81
CA LEU A 14 13.73 -0.88 22.65
C LEU A 14 14.20 0.52 22.21
N HIS A 15 14.56 0.64 20.94
CA HIS A 15 14.88 1.89 20.29
C HIS A 15 13.86 2.18 19.21
N GLU A 16 13.28 3.39 19.23
CA GLU A 16 12.40 3.86 18.16
C GLU A 16 13.19 3.94 16.85
N MET A 17 12.65 3.33 15.79
CA MET A 17 13.26 3.34 14.48
C MET A 17 13.09 4.71 13.83
N LYS A 18 14.02 5.09 12.95
CA LYS A 18 13.88 6.33 12.21
C LYS A 18 12.66 6.24 11.27
N PRO A 19 11.93 7.34 11.02
CA PRO A 19 10.74 7.33 10.16
C PRO A 19 10.95 6.68 8.78
N ARG A 20 12.15 6.84 8.19
CA ARG A 20 12.51 6.21 6.91
C ARG A 20 12.59 4.68 6.98
N GLU A 21 13.04 4.14 8.11
CA GLU A 21 13.14 2.70 8.34
C GLU A 21 11.77 2.09 8.61
N VAL A 22 10.94 2.78 9.40
CA VAL A 22 9.54 2.41 9.61
C VAL A 22 8.75 2.40 8.29
N ALA A 23 8.94 3.42 7.46
CA ALA A 23 8.33 3.48 6.13
C ALA A 23 8.78 2.34 5.20
N LYS A 24 9.98 1.77 5.43
CA LYS A 24 10.44 0.59 4.68
C LYS A 24 9.70 -0.67 5.15
N GLN A 25 9.55 -0.88 6.45
CA GLN A 25 8.78 -2.00 7.01
C GLN A 25 7.31 -1.97 6.57
N ARG A 26 6.69 -0.79 6.52
CA ARG A 26 5.28 -0.63 6.12
C ARG A 26 4.98 -1.01 4.67
N ARG A 27 5.98 -1.21 3.80
CA ARG A 27 5.77 -1.61 2.39
C ARG A 27 5.30 -3.05 2.24
N ASP A 28 5.57 -3.88 3.25
CA ASP A 28 5.30 -5.31 3.25
C ASP A 28 4.12 -5.67 4.16
N VAL A 29 3.54 -4.68 4.84
CA VAL A 29 2.38 -4.84 5.74
C VAL A 29 1.16 -4.20 5.09
N GLY A 30 0.11 -5.00 4.87
CA GLY A 30 -1.21 -4.49 4.45
C GLY A 30 -2.02 -3.99 5.63
N MET A 31 -2.69 -2.85 5.47
CA MET A 31 -3.61 -2.27 6.46
C MET A 31 -4.94 -1.93 5.79
N VAL A 32 -6.05 -2.22 6.48
CA VAL A 32 -7.41 -1.85 6.08
C VAL A 32 -8.01 -0.97 7.18
N PHE A 33 -8.73 0.08 6.77
CA PHE A 33 -9.36 1.04 7.68
C PHE A 33 -10.86 0.76 7.78
N GLN A 34 -11.46 1.01 8.95
CA GLN A 34 -12.92 0.89 9.13
C GLN A 34 -13.69 1.89 8.26
N HIS A 35 -13.19 3.12 8.17
CA HIS A 35 -13.68 4.14 7.24
C HIS A 35 -12.73 4.19 6.05
N PHE A 36 -13.26 4.18 4.83
CA PHE A 36 -12.47 4.09 3.61
C PHE A 36 -11.56 5.32 3.47
N ASN A 37 -10.25 5.13 3.66
CA ASN A 37 -9.23 6.16 3.51
C ASN A 37 -8.72 6.21 2.06
N LEU A 38 -9.64 6.32 1.11
CA LEU A 38 -9.34 6.38 -0.31
C LEU A 38 -8.98 7.81 -0.71
N PHE A 39 -8.16 7.96 -1.75
CA PHE A 39 -7.87 9.25 -2.37
C PHE A 39 -9.06 9.67 -3.24
N PRO A 40 -9.83 10.73 -2.87
CA PRO A 40 -11.08 11.07 -3.57
C PRO A 40 -10.85 11.68 -4.96
N HIS A 41 -9.64 12.18 -5.21
CA HIS A 41 -9.22 12.77 -6.49
C HIS A 41 -8.59 11.72 -7.43
N ARG A 42 -8.71 10.43 -7.13
CA ARG A 42 -8.22 9.31 -7.93
C ARG A 42 -9.37 8.36 -8.22
N THR A 43 -9.35 7.72 -9.39
CA THR A 43 -10.28 6.63 -9.70
C THR A 43 -10.00 5.39 -8.84
N ALA A 44 -10.88 4.38 -8.86
CA ALA A 44 -10.64 3.11 -8.17
C ALA A 44 -9.33 2.46 -8.64
N LEU A 45 -9.10 2.38 -9.96
CA LEU A 45 -7.83 1.89 -10.50
C LEU A 45 -6.65 2.77 -10.08
N GLY A 46 -6.84 4.09 -10.06
CA GLY A 46 -5.83 5.04 -9.58
C GLY A 46 -5.41 4.79 -8.13
N ASN A 47 -6.38 4.56 -7.24
CA ASN A 47 -6.14 4.23 -5.84
C ASN A 47 -5.32 2.95 -5.67
N VAL A 48 -5.58 1.93 -6.50
CA VAL A 48 -4.89 0.63 -6.44
C VAL A 48 -3.45 0.73 -6.96
N ILE A 49 -3.20 1.47 -8.04
CA ILE A 49 -1.88 1.49 -8.70
C ILE A 49 -0.91 2.55 -8.18
N GLU A 50 -1.37 3.54 -7.41
CA GLU A 50 -0.53 4.65 -6.93
C GLU A 50 0.65 4.15 -6.08
N ALA A 51 0.37 3.28 -5.09
CA ALA A 51 1.42 2.78 -4.20
C ALA A 51 2.48 1.92 -4.92
N PRO A 52 2.12 0.93 -5.78
CA PRO A 52 3.10 0.20 -6.58
C PRO A 52 4.01 1.10 -7.45
N ILE A 53 3.47 2.15 -8.06
CA ILE A 53 4.24 3.05 -8.93
C ILE A 53 5.18 3.92 -8.08
N GLN A 54 4.67 4.62 -7.06
CA GLN A 54 5.45 5.60 -6.31
C GLN A 54 6.42 4.97 -5.31
N VAL A 55 6.01 3.89 -4.64
CA VAL A 55 6.77 3.32 -3.51
C VAL A 55 7.68 2.17 -3.96
N LYS A 56 7.21 1.36 -4.92
CA LYS A 56 7.94 0.20 -5.44
C LYS A 56 8.57 0.44 -6.82
N GLY A 57 8.29 1.57 -7.47
CA GLY A 57 8.88 1.90 -8.78
C GLY A 57 8.40 1.00 -9.92
N VAL A 58 7.22 0.37 -9.76
CA VAL A 58 6.66 -0.52 -10.78
C VAL A 58 6.32 0.28 -12.03
N LYS A 59 6.62 -0.26 -13.22
CA LYS A 59 6.29 0.38 -14.49
C LYS A 59 4.78 0.57 -14.60
N LYS A 60 4.36 1.74 -15.10
CA LYS A 60 2.93 2.10 -15.21
C LYS A 60 2.09 1.02 -15.90
N ASN A 61 2.56 0.45 -17.01
CA ASN A 61 1.82 -0.58 -17.74
C ASN A 61 1.62 -1.87 -16.93
N GLU A 62 2.64 -2.29 -16.18
CA GLU A 62 2.57 -3.46 -15.30
C GLU A 62 1.64 -3.21 -14.12
N ALA A 63 1.69 -2.01 -13.54
CA ALA A 63 0.79 -1.61 -12.46
C ALA A 63 -0.68 -1.55 -12.94
N LEU A 64 -0.93 -1.04 -14.14
CA LEU A 64 -2.27 -1.01 -14.75
C LEU A 64 -2.84 -2.42 -14.94
N GLN A 65 -2.03 -3.35 -15.44
CA GLN A 65 -2.45 -4.73 -15.65
C GLN A 65 -2.81 -5.41 -14.32
N ARG A 66 -1.90 -5.37 -13.34
CA ARG A 66 -2.15 -5.93 -12.00
C ARG A 66 -3.31 -5.26 -11.28
N GLY A 67 -3.45 -3.94 -11.42
CA GLY A 67 -4.54 -3.20 -10.81
C GLY A 67 -5.92 -3.62 -11.32
N LYS A 68 -6.03 -3.90 -12.63
CA LYS A 68 -7.27 -4.42 -13.22
C LYS A 68 -7.60 -5.82 -12.69
N GLU A 69 -6.61 -6.71 -12.63
CA GLU A 69 -6.77 -8.07 -12.07
C GLU A 69 -7.21 -8.03 -10.60
N MET A 70 -6.66 -7.11 -9.79
CA MET A 70 -7.07 -6.92 -8.40
C MET A 70 -8.51 -6.44 -8.30
N LEU A 71 -8.93 -5.47 -9.14
CA LEU A 71 -10.30 -4.99 -9.17
C LEU A 71 -11.28 -6.10 -9.60
N GLU A 72 -10.90 -6.94 -10.55
CA GLU A 72 -11.70 -8.10 -10.95
C GLU A 72 -11.87 -9.09 -9.79
N THR A 73 -10.80 -9.37 -9.05
CA THR A 73 -10.83 -10.28 -7.90
C THR A 73 -11.80 -9.81 -6.80
N VAL A 74 -11.97 -8.49 -6.63
CA VAL A 74 -12.89 -7.91 -5.64
C VAL A 74 -14.26 -7.52 -6.23
N GLY A 75 -14.54 -7.84 -7.49
CA GLY A 75 -15.82 -7.56 -8.14
C GLY A 75 -16.05 -6.07 -8.48
N LEU A 76 -14.99 -5.28 -8.62
CA LEU A 76 -15.02 -3.84 -8.93
C LEU A 76 -14.48 -3.50 -10.33
N ALA A 77 -14.39 -4.48 -11.23
CA ALA A 77 -13.87 -4.28 -12.59
C ALA A 77 -14.60 -3.13 -13.33
N ASP A 78 -15.93 -3.08 -13.26
CA ASP A 78 -16.75 -2.04 -13.91
C ASP A 78 -16.60 -0.64 -13.28
N LYS A 79 -15.95 -0.55 -12.12
CA LYS A 79 -15.72 0.70 -11.38
C LYS A 79 -14.29 1.20 -11.51
N ALA A 80 -13.46 0.61 -12.38
CA ALA A 80 -12.06 1.00 -12.54
C ALA A 80 -11.84 2.51 -12.78
N GLU A 81 -12.74 3.15 -13.53
CA GLU A 81 -12.68 4.59 -13.83
C GLU A 81 -13.57 5.45 -12.90
N ALA A 82 -14.32 4.83 -11.99
CA ALA A 82 -15.16 5.54 -11.04
C ALA A 82 -14.30 6.21 -9.95
N TYR A 83 -14.75 7.38 -9.49
CA TYR A 83 -14.22 8.02 -8.29
C TYR A 83 -14.92 7.48 -7.04
N PRO A 84 -14.21 7.31 -5.90
CA PRO A 84 -14.77 6.85 -4.62
C PRO A 84 -15.88 7.74 -4.06
#